data_AF-A0A658K990-F1
#
_entry.id   AF-A0A658K990-F1
#
_cell.length_a   1.000
_cell.length_b   1.000
_cell.length_c   1.000
_cell.angle_alpha   90.00
_cell.angle_beta   90.00
_cell.angle_gamma   90.00
#
_symmetry.space_group_name_H-M   'P 1'
#
loop_
_entity.id
_entity.type
_entity.pdbx_description
1 polymer ?
#
loop_
_entity_poly.entity_id
_entity_poly.type
_entity_poly.pdbx_seq_one_letter_code
_entity_poly.pdbx_strand_id
1 'polypeptide(L)' 'MTSVQQQYMSKALNLTRDVWEKMVDIHDRSVPMTHDGYLKLYQMSQPDLSQRFGAILLDEGQDVNPV' A
#
# COMPACT_ATOMS: atom_id res chain seq x y z
N MET A 1 -7.73 30.10 -1.32
CA MET A 1 -6.46 29.53 -0.83
C MET A 1 -5.40 30.60 -0.92
N THR A 2 -4.57 30.76 0.10
CA THR A 2 -3.43 31.70 0.06
C THR A 2 -2.34 31.16 -0.88
N SER A 3 -1.48 32.04 -1.42
CA SER A 3 -0.36 31.63 -2.28
C SER A 3 0.55 30.58 -1.61
N VAL A 4 0.76 30.73 -0.31
CA VAL A 4 1.50 29.79 0.54
C VAL A 4 0.84 28.41 0.56
N GLN A 5 -0.49 28.34 0.75
CA GLN A 5 -1.23 27.07 0.74
C GLN A 5 -1.11 26.36 -0.62
N GLN A 6 -1.16 27.09 -1.72
CA GLN A 6 -0.99 26.52 -3.07
C GLN A 6 0.42 25.96 -3.28
N GLN A 7 1.45 26.64 -2.76
CA GLN A 7 2.83 26.18 -2.85
C GLN A 7 3.04 24.88 -2.06
N TYR A 8 2.48 24.79 -0.84
CA TYR A 8 2.55 23.56 -0.04
C TYR A 8 1.84 22.39 -0.73
N MET A 9 0.64 22.63 -1.27
CA MET A 9 -0.12 21.59 -1.98
C MET A 9 0.65 21.07 -3.18
N SER A 10 1.23 21.97 -3.98
CA SER A 10 2.01 21.60 -5.17
C SER A 10 3.23 20.78 -4.80
N LYS A 11 3.93 21.15 -3.72
CA LYS A 11 5.09 20.40 -3.21
C LYS A 11 4.70 19.01 -2.73
N ALA A 12 3.60 18.89 -1.97
CA ALA A 12 3.11 17.61 -1.49
C ALA A 12 2.72 16.69 -2.65
N LEU A 13 1.97 17.20 -3.63
CA LEU A 13 1.56 16.43 -4.81
C LEU A 13 2.75 15.91 -5.62
N ASN A 14 3.78 16.74 -5.81
CA ASN A 14 4.98 16.33 -6.54
C ASN A 14 5.71 15.22 -5.78
N LEU A 15 5.92 15.39 -4.46
CA LEU A 15 6.55 14.35 -3.64
C LEU A 15 5.76 13.03 -3.64
N THR A 16 4.42 13.10 -3.57
CA THR A 16 3.58 11.89 -3.62
C THR A 16 3.70 11.17 -4.97
N ARG A 17 3.77 11.92 -6.09
CA ARG A 17 3.99 11.32 -7.41
C ARG A 17 5.36 10.67 -7.53
N ASP A 18 6.41 11.36 -7.08
CA ASP A 18 7.78 10.83 -7.11
C ASP A 18 7.89 9.54 -6.29
N VAL A 19 7.25 9.48 -5.12
CA VAL A 19 7.23 8.26 -4.30
C VAL A 19 6.43 7.15 -4.99
N TRP A 20 5.27 7.48 -5.57
CA TRP A 20 4.44 6.51 -6.28
C TRP A 20 5.18 5.87 -7.46
N GLU A 21 5.84 6.67 -8.30
CA GLU A 21 6.63 6.20 -9.45
C GLU A 21 7.70 5.20 -9.02
N LYS A 22 8.37 5.45 -7.89
CA LYS A 22 9.36 4.52 -7.32
C LYS A 22 8.73 3.26 -6.75
N MET A 23 7.56 3.37 -6.11
CA MET A 23 6.86 2.21 -5.52
C MET A 23 6.36 1.22 -6.57
N VAL A 24 5.99 1.68 -7.77
CA VAL A 24 5.50 0.81 -8.84
C VAL A 24 6.61 0.21 -9.70
N ASP A 25 7.84 0.76 -9.63
CA ASP A 25 9.01 0.20 -10.29
C ASP A 25 9.63 -0.92 -9.43
N ILE A 26 9.42 -2.17 -9.83
CA ILE A 26 9.95 -3.35 -9.13
C ILE A 26 11.49 -3.44 -9.11
N HIS A 27 12.18 -2.64 -9.93
CA HIS A 27 13.63 -2.56 -9.96
C HIS A 27 14.17 -1.45 -9.04
N ASP A 28 13.36 -0.46 -8.68
CA ASP A 28 13.74 0.58 -7.72
C ASP A 28 13.46 0.10 -6.29
N ARG A 29 14.54 -0.15 -5.54
CA ARG A 29 14.49 -0.60 -4.14
C ARG A 29 14.64 0.53 -3.13
N SER A 30 14.62 1.78 -3.57
CA SER A 30 14.78 2.95 -2.70
C SER A 30 13.55 3.20 -1.81
N VAL A 31 12.37 2.73 -2.23
CA VAL A 31 11.14 2.76 -1.45
C VAL A 31 10.70 1.32 -1.15
N PRO A 32 10.84 0.83 0.10
CA PRO A 32 10.47 -0.55 0.42
C PRO A 32 8.95 -0.74 0.46
N MET A 33 8.51 -1.95 0.11
CA MET A 33 7.12 -2.37 0.32
C MET A 33 6.80 -2.47 1.81
N THR A 34 5.66 -1.91 2.23
CA THR A 34 5.16 -2.02 3.60
C THR A 34 4.56 -3.40 3.87
N HIS A 35 4.35 -3.74 5.14
CA HIS A 35 3.70 -5.00 5.53
C HIS A 35 2.31 -5.15 4.90
N ASP A 36 1.52 -4.08 4.85
CA ASP A 36 0.18 -4.07 4.25
C ASP A 36 0.22 -4.37 2.75
N GLY A 37 1.29 -3.91 2.07
CA GLY A 37 1.52 -4.23 0.67
C GLY A 37 1.73 -5.73 0.44
N TYR A 38 2.52 -6.39 1.29
CA TYR A 38 2.66 -7.85 1.24
C TYR A 38 1.34 -8.57 1.52
N LEU A 39 0.58 -8.12 2.52
CA LEU A 39 -0.73 -8.68 2.84
C LEU A 39 -1.70 -8.54 1.65
N LYS A 40 -1.71 -7.40 0.97
CA LYS A 40 -2.56 -7.17 -0.20
C LYS A 40 -2.20 -8.08 -1.37
N LEU A 41 -0.90 -8.22 -1.68
CA LEU A 41 -0.44 -9.13 -2.73
C LEU A 41 -0.79 -10.58 -2.40
N TYR A 42 -0.62 -10.97 -1.13
CA TYR A 42 -1.01 -12.30 -0.66
C TYR A 42 -2.51 -12.53 -0.84
N GLN A 43 -3.37 -11.59 -0.44
CA GLN A 43 -4.82 -11.67 -0.66
C GLN A 43 -5.17 -11.79 -2.15
N MET A 44 -4.54 -10.99 -3.02
CA MET A 44 -4.78 -11.01 -4.47
C MET A 44 -4.36 -12.34 -5.12
N SER A 45 -3.42 -13.07 -4.52
CA SER A 45 -3.03 -14.41 -5.00
C SER A 45 -4.08 -15.49 -4.75
N GLN A 46 -5.15 -15.18 -4.01
CA GLN A 46 -6.24 -16.09 -3.63
C GLN A 46 -5.74 -17.43 -3.05
N PRO A 47 -4.95 -17.40 -1.97
CA PRO A 47 -4.38 -18.60 -1.39
C PRO A 47 -5.48 -19.47 -0.77
N ASP A 48 -5.45 -20.78 -1.04
CA ASP A 48 -6.28 -21.74 -0.33
C ASP A 48 -5.58 -22.20 0.95
N LEU A 49 -6.15 -21.81 2.09
CA LEU A 49 -5.67 -22.13 3.43
C LEU A 49 -6.49 -23.22 4.12
N SER A 50 -7.58 -23.68 3.50
CA SER A 50 -8.52 -24.64 4.07
C SER A 50 -7.88 -25.99 4.40
N GLN A 51 -6.84 -26.38 3.66
CA GLN A 51 -6.11 -27.63 3.89
C GLN A 51 -5.26 -27.61 5.16
N ARG A 52 -4.95 -26.43 5.71
CA ARG A 52 -4.04 -26.27 6.85
C ARG A 52 -4.71 -25.71 8.10
N PHE A 53 -5.71 -24.85 7.92
CA PHE A 53 -6.32 -24.12 9.00
C PHE A 53 -7.85 -24.26 8.94
N GLY A 54 -8.47 -24.59 10.07
CA GLY A 54 -9.94 -24.61 10.20
C GLY A 54 -10.55 -23.23 10.47
N ALA A 55 -9.75 -22.28 10.96
CA ALA A 55 -10.16 -20.90 11.20
C ALA A 55 -8.94 -19.96 11.07
N ILE A 56 -9.21 -18.71 10.73
CA ILE A 56 -8.22 -17.62 10.67
C ILE A 56 -8.77 -16.49 11.54
N LEU A 57 -7.96 -16.00 12.47
CA LEU A 57 -8.26 -14.81 13.27
C LEU A 57 -7.39 -13.68 12.75
N LEU A 58 -8.01 -12.55 12.44
CA LEU A 58 -7.35 -11.36 11.93
C LEU A 58 -7.55 -10.24 12.93
N ASP A 59 -6.45 -9.63 13.36
CA ASP A 59 -6.45 -8.36 14.08
C ASP A 59 -6.37 -7.20 13.08
N GLU A 60 -6.84 -6.02 13.46
CA GLU A 60 -6.88 -4.83 12.58
C GLU A 60 -7.65 -5.09 11.25
N GLY A 61 -8.84 -5.68 11.37
CA GLY A 61 -9.67 -6.08 10.23
C GLY A 61 -10.05 -4.96 9.25
N GLN A 62 -9.86 -3.69 9.60
CA GLN A 62 -10.01 -2.57 8.68
C GLN A 62 -8.93 -2.50 7.59
N ASP A 63 -7.78 -3.16 7.78
CA ASP A 63 -6.66 -3.12 6.83
C ASP A 63 -6.90 -4.02 5.60
N VAL A 64 -7.86 -4.95 5.70
CA VAL A 64 -8.24 -5.89 4.62
C VAL A 64 -9.43 -5.40 3.79
N ASN A 65 -9.35 -4.16 3.30
CA ASN A 65 -10.38 -3.60 2.44
C ASN A 65 -10.69 -4.52 1.24
N PRO A 66 -11.97 -4.78 0.93
CA PRO A 66 -12.36 -5.64 -0.19
C PRO A 66 -11.78 -5.11 -1.51
N VAL A 67 -11.42 -6.04 -2.41
CA VAL A 67 -10.98 -5.75 -3.78
C VAL A 67 -12.15 -5.73 -4.74
#